data_AF-A0A7Y7DE28-F1
#
_entry.id   AF-A0A7Y7DE28-F1
#
_cell.length_a   1.000
_cell.length_b   1.000
_cell.length_c   1.000
_cell.angle_alpha   90.00
_cell.angle_beta   90.00
_cell.angle_gamma   90.00
#
_symmetry.space_group_name_H-M   'P 1'
#
loop_
_entity.id
_entity.type
_entity.pdbx_description
1 polymer ?
#
loop_
_entity_poly.entity_id
_entity_poly.type
_entity_poly.pdbx_seq_one_letter_code
_entity_poly.pdbx_strand_id
1 'polypeptide(L)'
;YLTYQTAAGIYPFYTRNRKIDPLPQILERKSKDDSLRAEKARFERAKQDSILEAKNLLKRDTSVQTVEAPENRLSVADSSGRLDVKASAKISKSDSIFQLKQINRSRAQDSLAEKDEEELVENPMEDEVGGQDLPQRLTPLSQEEKAEIDSIVFKRGYRSNALTMALNNARNLKNNFNQKKVQIENFEREYRRYEIAWHQKYTQAFACFVMFLIGAPLGAIIKKGGLGMPVLVSIIFFIVYYMLTITGEKWAKEGVTDPIIGTWFSCVMLLPFGLFFLKQARKDARLFEPDFYIEWWKGMRKRIAATKAKTS
;
A
#
# COMPACT_ATOMS: atom_id res chain seq x y z
N TYR A 1 -0.40 24.52 17.45
CA TYR A 1 -1.42 24.09 16.48
C TYR A 1 -0.87 23.12 15.43
N LEU A 2 0.22 23.45 14.72
CA LEU A 2 0.88 22.54 13.75
C LEU A 2 1.21 21.14 14.32
N THR A 3 1.69 21.07 15.56
CA THR A 3 1.97 19.82 16.27
C THR A 3 0.73 18.93 16.48
N TYR A 4 -0.46 19.53 16.61
CA TYR A 4 -1.72 18.80 16.71
C TYR A 4 -2.15 18.25 15.34
N GLN A 5 -1.97 19.04 14.27
CA GLN A 5 -2.25 18.59 12.90
C GLN A 5 -1.32 17.46 12.47
N THR A 6 -0.02 17.55 12.77
CA THR A 6 0.93 16.47 12.47
C THR A 6 0.66 15.22 13.29
N ALA A 7 0.33 15.35 14.58
CA ALA A 7 -0.06 14.20 15.40
C ALA A 7 -1.33 13.50 14.88
N ALA A 8 -2.32 14.27 14.42
CA ALA A 8 -3.53 13.72 13.80
C ALA A 8 -3.23 12.95 12.50
N GLY A 9 -2.26 13.41 11.71
CA GLY A 9 -1.82 12.73 10.47
C GLY A 9 -0.97 11.48 10.71
N ILE A 10 -0.16 11.44 11.76
CA ILE A 10 0.74 10.32 12.08
C ILE A 10 0.00 9.14 12.72
N TYR A 11 -1.07 9.40 13.48
CA TYR A 11 -1.84 8.37 14.19
C TYR A 11 -3.28 8.22 13.68
N PRO A 12 -3.49 7.85 12.40
CA PRO A 12 -4.83 7.69 11.83
C PRO A 12 -5.60 6.50 12.45
N PHE A 13 -4.89 5.51 13.00
CA PHE A 13 -5.49 4.29 13.56
C PHE A 13 -6.19 4.54 14.91
N TYR A 14 -5.71 5.49 15.72
CA TYR A 14 -6.29 5.81 17.03
C TYR A 14 -7.46 6.81 16.96
N THR A 15 -7.68 7.45 15.81
CA THR A 15 -8.56 8.62 15.66
C THR A 15 -9.74 8.41 14.73
N ARG A 16 -9.96 7.20 14.17
CA ARG A 16 -11.05 6.94 13.20
C ARG A 16 -12.42 7.48 13.64
N ASN A 17 -12.69 7.50 14.95
CA ASN A 17 -13.91 8.05 15.55
C ASN A 17 -13.68 9.12 16.65
N ARG A 18 -12.43 9.55 16.94
CA ARG A 18 -12.13 10.55 17.99
C ARG A 18 -11.14 11.58 17.45
N LYS A 19 -11.65 12.79 17.16
CA LYS A 19 -10.82 13.94 16.77
C LYS A 19 -10.04 14.42 18.00
N ILE A 20 -8.77 14.78 17.80
CA ILE A 20 -7.95 15.42 18.83
C ILE A 20 -8.19 16.92 18.70
N ASP A 21 -9.10 17.46 19.49
CA ASP A 21 -9.37 18.89 19.49
C ASP A 21 -8.26 19.63 20.24
N PRO A 22 -7.71 20.72 19.67
CA PRO A 22 -6.69 21.51 20.35
C PRO A 22 -7.30 22.22 21.56
N LEU A 23 -6.49 22.40 22.62
CA LEU A 23 -6.91 23.20 23.78
C LEU A 23 -7.28 24.64 23.34
N PRO A 24 -8.29 25.27 23.97
CA PRO A 24 -8.80 26.59 23.56
C PRO A 24 -7.73 27.68 23.56
N GLN A 25 -6.77 27.64 24.51
CA GLN A 25 -5.64 28.57 24.57
C GLN A 25 -4.72 28.50 23.33
N ILE A 26 -4.63 27.35 22.67
CA ILE A 26 -3.82 27.17 21.47
C ILE A 26 -4.54 27.74 20.25
N LEU A 27 -5.87 27.65 20.22
CA LEU A 27 -6.70 28.22 19.17
C LEU A 27 -6.66 29.75 19.22
N GLU A 28 -6.78 30.34 20.40
CA GLU A 28 -6.71 31.79 20.61
C GLU A 28 -5.34 32.37 20.24
N ARG A 29 -4.25 31.66 20.55
CA ARG A 29 -2.91 32.05 20.07
C ARG A 29 -2.81 32.00 18.55
N LYS A 30 -3.36 30.96 17.93
CA LYS A 30 -3.37 30.83 16.46
C LYS A 30 -4.14 31.97 15.81
N SER A 31 -5.33 32.31 16.28
CA SER A 31 -6.13 33.40 15.69
C SER A 31 -5.42 34.75 15.81
N LYS A 32 -4.76 35.01 16.94
CA LYS A 32 -3.93 36.22 17.13
C LYS A 32 -2.70 36.25 16.23
N ASP A 33 -2.02 35.11 16.05
CA ASP A 33 -0.86 35.01 15.16
C ASP A 33 -1.26 35.15 13.68
N ASP A 34 -2.41 34.59 13.29
CA ASP A 34 -2.94 34.66 11.94
C ASP A 34 -3.45 36.08 11.61
N SER A 35 -4.05 36.80 12.58
CA SER A 35 -4.42 38.21 12.40
C SER A 35 -3.19 39.11 12.24
N LEU A 36 -2.13 38.89 13.04
CA LEU A 36 -0.86 39.63 12.90
C LEU A 36 -0.16 39.33 11.57
N ARG A 37 -0.22 38.07 11.10
CA ARG A 37 0.35 37.69 9.80
C ARG A 37 -0.42 38.35 8.66
N ALA A 38 -1.75 38.40 8.75
CA ALA A 38 -2.60 39.06 7.76
C ALA A 38 -2.31 40.57 7.68
N GLU A 39 -2.20 41.24 8.84
CA GLU A 39 -1.82 42.66 8.88
C GLU A 39 -0.43 42.91 8.30
N LYS A 40 0.55 42.08 8.65
CA LYS A 40 1.91 42.18 8.10
C LYS A 40 1.93 42.01 6.58
N ALA A 41 1.18 41.02 6.06
CA ALA A 41 1.07 40.79 4.62
C ALA A 41 0.39 41.98 3.90
N ARG A 42 -0.65 42.58 4.50
CA ARG A 42 -1.28 43.80 3.97
C ARG A 42 -0.31 44.96 3.93
N PHE A 43 0.47 45.17 4.99
CA PHE A 43 1.47 46.22 5.05
C PHE A 43 2.58 46.04 4.00
N GLU A 44 3.07 44.81 3.82
CA GLU A 44 4.07 44.50 2.79
C GLU A 44 3.53 44.71 1.37
N ARG A 45 2.27 44.33 1.11
CA ARG A 45 1.60 44.59 -0.18
C ARG A 45 1.42 46.08 -0.44
N ALA A 46 0.88 46.85 0.51
CA ALA A 46 0.72 48.30 0.37
C ALA A 46 2.06 49.03 0.14
N LYS A 47 3.14 48.54 0.75
CA LYS A 47 4.50 49.04 0.48
C LYS A 47 4.95 48.71 -0.96
N GLN A 48 4.65 47.53 -1.48
CA GLN A 48 4.96 47.18 -2.86
C GLN A 48 4.13 48.00 -3.86
N ASP A 49 2.84 48.21 -3.58
CA ASP A 49 1.94 48.98 -4.44
C ASP A 49 2.38 50.44 -4.53
N SER A 50 2.73 51.06 -3.40
CA SER A 50 3.29 52.42 -3.40
C SER A 50 4.64 52.52 -4.12
N ILE A 51 5.48 51.48 -4.07
CA ILE A 51 6.74 51.42 -4.84
C ILE A 51 6.46 51.30 -6.35
N LEU A 52 5.50 50.44 -6.73
CA LEU A 52 5.10 50.25 -8.12
C LEU A 52 4.46 51.53 -8.69
N GLU A 53 3.61 52.19 -7.92
CA GLU A 53 3.00 53.46 -8.27
C GLU A 53 4.07 54.56 -8.44
N ALA A 54 5.00 54.71 -7.49
CA ALA A 54 6.10 55.66 -7.59
C ALA A 54 7.00 55.38 -8.82
N LYS A 55 7.26 54.11 -9.13
CA LYS A 55 8.01 53.69 -10.32
C LYS A 55 7.25 53.99 -11.62
N ASN A 56 5.93 53.86 -11.60
CA ASN A 56 5.07 54.20 -12.74
C ASN A 56 4.98 55.71 -12.94
N LEU A 57 4.96 56.51 -11.87
CA LEU A 57 5.02 57.97 -11.93
C LEU A 57 6.37 58.45 -12.49
N LEU A 58 7.50 57.89 -12.02
CA LEU A 58 8.84 58.18 -12.56
C LEU A 58 8.99 57.83 -14.05
N LYS A 59 8.26 56.81 -14.54
CA LYS A 59 8.24 56.45 -15.96
C LYS A 59 7.41 57.42 -16.82
N ARG A 60 6.38 58.08 -16.27
CA ARG A 60 5.52 59.00 -17.03
C ARG A 60 6.24 60.27 -17.49
N ASP A 61 7.30 60.69 -16.79
CA ASP A 61 8.05 61.90 -17.15
C ASP A 61 9.05 61.70 -18.32
N THR A 62 9.19 60.49 -18.88
CA THR A 62 10.12 60.21 -20.00
C THR A 62 9.45 59.85 -21.33
N SER A 63 8.13 59.91 -21.44
CA SER A 63 7.42 59.63 -22.70
C SER A 63 6.52 60.78 -23.12
N VAL A 64 6.96 61.48 -24.17
CA VAL A 64 6.24 62.51 -24.93
C VAL A 64 4.81 62.09 -25.26
N GLN A 65 3.87 63.01 -25.01
CA GLN A 65 2.45 62.94 -25.33
C GLN A 65 2.21 62.75 -26.84
N THR A 66 1.27 61.86 -27.19
CA THR A 66 0.38 62.10 -28.33
C THR A 66 -1.05 61.98 -27.85
N VAL A 67 -1.75 63.10 -27.95
CA VAL A 67 -3.15 63.35 -27.64
C VAL A 67 -3.95 62.98 -28.88
N GLU A 68 -4.90 62.05 -28.76
CA GLU A 68 -6.09 62.04 -29.62
C GLU A 68 -7.33 61.74 -28.80
N ALA A 69 -8.38 62.49 -29.13
CA ALA A 69 -9.49 62.90 -28.28
C ALA A 69 -10.72 61.96 -28.43
N PRO A 70 -11.80 62.19 -27.64
CA PRO A 70 -12.72 61.17 -27.14
C PRO A 70 -14.09 61.20 -27.80
N GLU A 71 -14.79 60.06 -27.95
CA GLU A 71 -16.26 60.03 -28.08
C GLU A 71 -16.88 58.74 -27.48
N ASN A 72 -17.68 58.94 -26.41
CA ASN A 72 -18.95 58.30 -25.99
C ASN A 72 -19.26 56.85 -26.46
N ARG A 73 -19.80 55.93 -25.64
CA ARG A 73 -21.01 56.08 -24.79
C ARG A 73 -21.21 54.84 -23.91
N LEU A 74 -21.66 55.05 -22.68
CA LEU A 74 -22.12 54.05 -21.70
C LEU A 74 -23.39 53.30 -22.16
N SER A 75 -23.49 52.00 -21.86
CA SER A 75 -24.76 51.29 -21.58
C SER A 75 -24.55 50.12 -20.61
N VAL A 76 -25.43 50.02 -19.63
CA VAL A 76 -25.39 49.19 -18.41
C VAL A 76 -26.34 47.98 -18.53
N ALA A 77 -25.96 46.85 -17.90
CA ALA A 77 -26.76 45.67 -17.45
C ALA A 77 -27.46 44.83 -18.55
N ASP A 78 -27.78 43.54 -18.40
CA ASP A 78 -27.83 42.62 -17.26
C ASP A 78 -27.88 41.16 -17.77
N SER A 79 -27.66 40.22 -16.85
CA SER A 79 -28.30 38.88 -16.76
C SER A 79 -27.93 37.71 -17.71
N SER A 80 -27.35 36.69 -17.07
CA SER A 80 -27.69 35.24 -17.14
C SER A 80 -27.76 34.50 -18.49
N GLY A 81 -26.89 33.50 -18.65
CA GLY A 81 -27.03 32.47 -19.69
C GLY A 81 -26.02 31.32 -19.60
N ARG A 82 -25.99 30.57 -18.49
CA ARG A 82 -25.30 29.27 -18.41
C ARG A 82 -26.04 28.24 -19.27
N LEU A 83 -25.35 27.67 -20.26
CA LEU A 83 -25.81 26.50 -21.01
C LEU A 83 -25.38 25.22 -20.28
N ASP A 84 -26.36 24.50 -19.72
CA ASP A 84 -26.20 23.14 -19.17
C ASP A 84 -26.23 22.10 -20.29
N VAL A 85 -25.14 21.35 -20.46
CA VAL A 85 -25.12 20.15 -21.31
C VAL A 85 -25.39 18.92 -20.44
N LYS A 86 -26.63 18.43 -20.46
CA LYS A 86 -27.00 17.12 -19.89
C LYS A 86 -26.47 15.99 -20.78
N ALA A 87 -25.43 15.30 -20.34
CA ALA A 87 -25.04 14.02 -20.90
C ALA A 87 -25.95 12.91 -20.34
N SER A 88 -26.85 12.42 -21.19
CA SER A 88 -27.62 11.20 -20.97
C SER A 88 -26.82 10.00 -21.47
N ALA A 89 -26.48 9.07 -20.57
CA ALA A 89 -26.20 7.68 -20.95
C ALA A 89 -26.55 6.72 -19.80
N LYS A 90 -27.65 5.99 -19.96
CA LYS A 90 -27.97 4.78 -19.19
C LYS A 90 -27.01 3.68 -19.61
N ILE A 91 -26.19 3.13 -18.69
CA ILE A 91 -25.47 1.87 -18.89
C ILE A 91 -25.54 1.01 -17.62
N SER A 92 -26.16 -0.17 -17.82
CA SER A 92 -26.09 -1.48 -17.16
C SER A 92 -25.89 -1.62 -15.63
N LYS A 93 -26.84 -2.33 -15.01
CA LYS A 93 -26.86 -2.80 -13.61
C LYS A 93 -26.11 -4.14 -13.48
N SER A 94 -24.82 -4.15 -13.14
CA SER A 94 -24.19 -5.37 -12.56
C SER A 94 -22.81 -5.13 -11.93
N ASP A 95 -22.59 -4.05 -11.17
CA ASP A 95 -21.37 -3.93 -10.36
C ASP A 95 -21.61 -3.20 -9.03
N SER A 96 -21.87 -3.98 -7.98
CA SER A 96 -22.07 -3.49 -6.61
C SER A 96 -20.78 -3.01 -5.93
N ILE A 97 -19.60 -3.27 -6.50
CA ILE A 97 -18.30 -2.82 -5.98
C ILE A 97 -17.99 -1.38 -6.41
N PHE A 98 -18.34 -0.99 -7.64
CA PHE A 98 -18.11 0.37 -8.13
C PHE A 98 -19.05 1.38 -7.51
N GLN A 99 -20.29 0.99 -7.18
CA GLN A 99 -21.21 1.84 -6.40
C GLN A 99 -20.70 2.13 -5.00
N LEU A 100 -20.12 1.15 -4.29
CA LEU A 100 -19.57 1.40 -2.95
C LEU A 100 -18.39 2.37 -2.97
N LYS A 101 -17.56 2.31 -4.02
CA LYS A 101 -16.45 3.24 -4.20
C LYS A 101 -16.95 4.65 -4.56
N GLN A 102 -18.03 4.75 -5.32
CA GLN A 102 -18.66 6.02 -5.69
C GLN A 102 -19.38 6.65 -4.49
N ILE A 103 -20.08 5.86 -3.68
CA ILE A 103 -20.74 6.28 -2.44
C ILE A 103 -19.71 6.71 -1.39
N ASN A 104 -18.59 6.01 -1.26
CA ASN A 104 -17.51 6.45 -0.35
C ASN A 104 -16.81 7.72 -0.87
N ARG A 105 -16.78 7.95 -2.18
CA ARG A 105 -16.22 9.18 -2.78
C ARG A 105 -17.18 10.37 -2.64
N SER A 106 -18.49 10.14 -2.80
CA SER A 106 -19.50 11.16 -2.56
C SER A 106 -19.61 11.48 -1.07
N ARG A 107 -19.56 10.49 -0.17
CA ARG A 107 -19.57 10.70 1.28
C ARG A 107 -18.28 11.36 1.78
N ALA A 108 -17.14 11.10 1.13
CA ALA A 108 -15.92 11.85 1.36
C ALA A 108 -16.04 13.29 0.86
N GLN A 109 -16.65 13.53 -0.30
CA GLN A 109 -16.95 14.88 -0.82
C GLN A 109 -17.96 15.63 0.05
N ASP A 110 -19.01 14.99 0.54
CA ASP A 110 -20.02 15.60 1.42
C ASP A 110 -19.39 15.91 2.79
N SER A 111 -18.52 15.04 3.32
CA SER A 111 -17.79 15.33 4.57
C SER A 111 -16.66 16.37 4.43
N LEU A 112 -16.26 16.68 3.20
CA LEU A 112 -15.36 17.79 2.87
C LEU A 112 -16.18 19.08 2.69
N ALA A 113 -17.30 19.02 1.97
CA ALA A 113 -18.23 20.14 1.77
C ALA A 113 -18.86 20.63 3.08
N GLU A 114 -19.24 19.71 3.98
CA GLU A 114 -19.82 20.06 5.30
C GLU A 114 -18.77 20.62 6.28
N LYS A 115 -17.47 20.44 6.00
CA LYS A 115 -16.38 21.12 6.72
C LYS A 115 -16.00 22.47 6.12
N ASP A 116 -16.32 22.70 4.85
CA ASP A 116 -16.00 23.94 4.15
C ASP A 116 -17.06 25.03 4.41
N GLU A 117 -18.27 24.69 4.87
CA GLU A 117 -19.33 25.68 5.15
C GLU A 117 -19.20 26.40 6.51
N GLU A 118 -18.54 25.81 7.52
CA GLU A 118 -18.36 26.46 8.84
C GLU A 118 -17.08 27.31 8.98
N GLU A 119 -16.21 27.34 7.97
CA GLU A 119 -14.97 28.13 8.00
C GLU A 119 -14.78 28.98 6.72
N LEU A 120 -15.87 29.54 6.18
CA LEU A 120 -15.79 30.65 5.25
C LEU A 120 -15.47 31.94 6.03
N VAL A 121 -14.21 32.04 6.48
CA VAL A 121 -13.60 33.35 6.61
C VAL A 121 -13.69 33.96 5.20
N GLU A 122 -14.51 34.99 5.04
CA GLU A 122 -14.53 35.81 3.83
C GLU A 122 -13.08 36.18 3.50
N ASN A 123 -12.51 35.53 2.50
CA ASN A 123 -11.31 36.04 1.87
C ASN A 123 -11.68 37.46 1.46
N PRO A 124 -10.93 38.49 1.91
CA PRO A 124 -11.18 39.85 1.46
C PRO A 124 -11.19 39.79 -0.06
N MET A 125 -12.24 40.37 -0.66
CA MET A 125 -12.51 40.41 -2.10
C MET A 125 -11.22 40.23 -2.89
N GLU A 126 -11.20 39.23 -3.77
CA GLU A 126 -10.23 39.18 -4.85
C GLU A 126 -10.37 40.50 -5.61
N ASP A 127 -9.61 41.52 -5.20
CA ASP A 127 -9.34 42.66 -6.03
C ASP A 127 -8.78 42.03 -7.30
N GLU A 128 -9.50 42.20 -8.40
CA GLU A 128 -9.06 41.82 -9.72
C GLU A 128 -7.70 42.48 -9.91
N VAL A 129 -6.63 41.74 -9.58
CA VAL A 129 -5.29 42.05 -10.03
C VAL A 129 -5.49 42.02 -11.52
N GLY A 130 -5.52 43.21 -12.11
CA GLY A 130 -5.47 43.40 -13.54
C GLY A 130 -4.21 42.70 -14.01
N GLY A 131 -4.33 41.39 -14.22
CA GLY A 131 -3.44 40.62 -15.02
C GLY A 131 -3.41 41.41 -16.30
N GLN A 132 -2.27 42.03 -16.58
CA GLN A 132 -1.97 42.34 -17.96
C GLN A 132 -1.96 40.97 -18.62
N ASP A 133 -3.12 40.55 -19.12
CA ASP A 133 -3.25 39.49 -20.08
C ASP A 133 -2.43 39.98 -21.26
N LEU A 134 -1.13 39.66 -21.24
CA LEU A 134 -0.30 39.86 -22.41
C LEU A 134 -1.07 39.19 -23.55
N PRO A 135 -1.43 39.93 -24.60
CA PRO A 135 -2.30 39.41 -25.64
C PRO A 135 -1.67 38.13 -26.14
N GLN A 136 -2.32 36.98 -25.88
CA GLN A 136 -1.88 35.72 -26.43
C GLN A 136 -1.89 35.90 -27.95
N ARG A 137 -0.70 35.88 -28.55
CA ARG A 137 -0.53 36.10 -29.99
C ARG A 137 -1.29 34.99 -30.72
N LEU A 138 -2.46 35.32 -31.24
CA LEU A 138 -3.30 34.42 -32.03
C LEU A 138 -2.77 34.25 -33.46
N THR A 139 -1.82 35.10 -33.88
CA THR A 139 -1.23 35.03 -35.22
C THR A 139 -0.17 33.93 -35.30
N PRO A 140 -0.17 33.13 -36.38
CA PRO A 140 0.88 32.14 -36.61
C PRO A 140 2.23 32.84 -36.77
N LEU A 141 3.30 32.22 -36.27
CA LEU A 141 4.68 32.73 -36.39
C LEU A 141 5.05 33.06 -37.85
N SER A 142 5.68 34.21 -38.04
CA SER A 142 6.26 34.62 -39.33
C SER A 142 7.39 33.64 -39.73
N GLN A 143 7.61 33.46 -41.04
CA GLN A 143 8.68 32.56 -41.54
C GLN A 143 10.07 32.97 -41.06
N GLU A 144 10.32 34.27 -40.89
CA GLU A 144 11.60 34.80 -40.38
C GLU A 144 11.80 34.44 -38.90
N GLU A 145 10.77 34.59 -38.07
CA GLU A 145 10.80 34.21 -36.65
C GLU A 145 11.01 32.69 -36.48
N LYS A 146 10.41 31.87 -37.35
CA LYS A 146 10.65 30.41 -37.36
C LYS A 146 12.09 30.07 -37.68
N ALA A 147 12.67 30.72 -38.70
CA ALA A 147 14.06 30.49 -39.09
C ALA A 147 15.04 30.90 -37.99
N GLU A 148 14.74 31.98 -37.26
CA GLU A 148 15.56 32.45 -36.14
C GLU A 148 15.53 31.45 -34.97
N ILE A 149 14.35 30.94 -34.61
CA ILE A 149 14.17 29.89 -33.59
C ILE A 149 14.92 28.61 -33.99
N ASP A 150 14.76 28.16 -35.23
CA ASP A 150 15.47 26.99 -35.74
C ASP A 150 17.00 27.19 -35.68
N SER A 151 17.49 28.39 -36.02
CA SER A 151 18.92 28.71 -35.92
C SER A 151 19.44 28.58 -34.48
N ILE A 152 18.67 29.03 -33.48
CA ILE A 152 19.04 28.93 -32.06
C ILE A 152 19.07 27.47 -31.61
N VAL A 153 18.11 26.65 -32.07
CA VAL A 153 18.03 25.22 -31.77
C VAL A 153 19.22 24.45 -32.37
N PHE A 154 19.66 24.80 -33.58
CA PHE A 154 20.75 24.10 -34.28
C PHE A 154 22.15 24.60 -33.90
N LYS A 155 22.33 25.90 -33.64
CA LYS A 155 23.66 26.52 -33.43
C LYS A 155 24.26 26.26 -32.05
N ARG A 156 23.44 25.90 -31.04
CA ARG A 156 23.85 25.89 -29.62
C ARG A 156 24.01 24.51 -28.98
N GLY A 157 24.03 23.42 -29.76
CA GLY A 157 24.08 22.06 -29.21
C GLY A 157 22.83 21.67 -28.41
N TYR A 158 21.72 22.37 -28.60
CA TYR A 158 20.48 22.12 -27.86
C TYR A 158 19.98 20.68 -28.07
N ARG A 159 20.07 20.16 -29.30
CA ARG A 159 19.69 18.77 -29.63
C ARG A 159 20.52 17.73 -28.87
N SER A 160 21.82 17.93 -28.71
CA SER A 160 22.67 16.98 -27.97
C SER A 160 22.40 17.03 -26.47
N ASN A 161 22.14 18.21 -25.90
CA ASN A 161 21.71 18.35 -24.51
C ASN A 161 20.33 17.73 -24.26
N ALA A 162 19.37 17.97 -25.16
CA ALA A 162 18.05 17.36 -25.10
C ALA A 162 18.10 15.83 -25.22
N LEU A 163 18.93 15.30 -26.13
CA LEU A 163 19.18 13.85 -26.25
C LEU A 163 19.83 13.28 -24.99
N THR A 164 20.80 13.98 -24.41
CA THR A 164 21.48 13.56 -23.18
C THR A 164 20.51 13.55 -22.00
N MET A 165 19.67 14.58 -21.89
CA MET A 165 18.65 14.67 -20.84
C MET A 165 17.58 13.58 -21.01
N ALA A 166 17.10 13.34 -22.24
CA ALA A 166 16.17 12.27 -22.55
C ALA A 166 16.77 10.88 -22.24
N LEU A 167 18.04 10.66 -22.58
CA LEU A 167 18.77 9.41 -22.31
C LEU A 167 19.00 9.21 -20.80
N ASN A 168 19.33 10.26 -20.06
CA ASN A 168 19.45 10.20 -18.61
C ASN A 168 18.10 9.92 -17.94
N ASN A 169 17.01 10.55 -18.40
CA ASN A 169 15.66 10.26 -17.93
C ASN A 169 15.26 8.81 -18.22
N ALA A 170 15.55 8.30 -19.42
CA ALA A 170 15.30 6.91 -19.78
C ALA A 170 16.09 5.92 -18.91
N ARG A 171 17.37 6.22 -18.63
CA ARG A 171 18.21 5.43 -17.71
C ARG A 171 17.68 5.45 -16.28
N ASN A 172 17.31 6.63 -15.78
CA ASN A 172 16.73 6.78 -14.45
C ASN A 172 15.40 6.03 -14.34
N LEU A 173 14.55 6.10 -15.37
CA LEU A 173 13.29 5.36 -15.41
C LEU A 173 13.54 3.84 -15.40
N LYS A 174 14.47 3.35 -16.22
CA LYS A 174 14.89 1.94 -16.22
C LYS A 174 15.37 1.49 -14.84
N ASN A 175 16.18 2.30 -14.17
CA ASN A 175 16.66 2.00 -12.83
C ASN A 175 15.49 1.99 -11.82
N ASN A 176 14.57 2.96 -11.89
CA ASN A 176 13.37 2.98 -11.06
C ASN A 176 12.51 1.72 -11.26
N PHE A 177 12.29 1.27 -12.49
CA PHE A 177 11.57 0.03 -12.76
C PHE A 177 12.26 -1.19 -12.17
N ASN A 178 13.58 -1.29 -12.30
CA ASN A 178 14.32 -2.40 -11.73
C ASN A 178 14.24 -2.42 -10.19
N GLN A 179 14.35 -1.23 -9.57
CA GLN A 179 14.17 -1.09 -8.12
C GLN A 179 12.75 -1.45 -7.68
N LYS A 180 11.73 -1.04 -8.43
CA LYS A 180 10.33 -1.39 -8.15
C LYS A 180 10.07 -2.88 -8.28
N LYS A 181 10.67 -3.55 -9.27
CA LYS A 181 10.59 -5.00 -9.42
C LYS A 181 11.14 -5.71 -8.18
N VAL A 182 12.33 -5.35 -7.72
CA VAL A 182 12.93 -5.91 -6.50
C VAL A 182 12.07 -5.62 -5.26
N GLN A 183 11.48 -4.42 -5.16
CA GLN A 183 10.55 -4.09 -4.07
C GLN A 183 9.31 -5.00 -4.08
N ILE A 184 8.71 -5.26 -5.24
CA ILE A 184 7.55 -6.14 -5.37
C ILE A 184 7.92 -7.58 -4.95
N GLU A 185 9.04 -8.10 -5.43
CA GLU A 185 9.53 -9.44 -5.05
C GLU A 185 9.78 -9.56 -3.54
N ASN A 186 10.27 -8.50 -2.89
CA ASN A 186 10.45 -8.45 -1.45
C ASN A 186 9.10 -8.42 -0.70
N PHE A 187 8.14 -7.61 -1.14
CA PHE A 187 6.80 -7.58 -0.54
C PHE A 187 6.09 -8.93 -0.68
N GLU A 188 6.24 -9.61 -1.81
CA GLU A 188 5.68 -10.96 -2.01
C GLU A 188 6.34 -11.99 -1.08
N ARG A 189 7.65 -11.88 -0.85
CA ARG A 189 8.37 -12.72 0.12
C ARG A 189 7.92 -12.44 1.56
N GLU A 190 7.71 -11.19 1.92
CA GLU A 190 7.19 -10.79 3.23
C GLU A 190 5.76 -11.26 3.43
N TYR A 191 4.89 -11.10 2.43
CA TYR A 191 3.51 -11.58 2.45
C TYR A 191 3.45 -13.08 2.75
N ARG A 192 4.23 -13.89 2.02
CA ARG A 192 4.33 -15.34 2.27
C ARG A 192 4.82 -15.64 3.69
N ARG A 193 5.80 -14.89 4.23
CA ARG A 193 6.25 -15.08 5.61
C ARG A 193 5.13 -14.81 6.63
N TYR A 194 4.33 -13.77 6.42
CA TYR A 194 3.21 -13.47 7.31
C TYR A 194 2.15 -14.56 7.28
N GLU A 195 1.83 -15.07 6.10
CA GLU A 195 0.87 -16.15 5.92
C GLU A 195 1.34 -17.45 6.59
N ILE A 196 2.61 -17.82 6.41
CA ILE A 196 3.24 -18.95 7.11
C ILE A 196 3.10 -18.79 8.63
N ALA A 197 3.46 -17.62 9.18
CA ALA A 197 3.38 -17.36 10.61
C ALA A 197 1.94 -17.40 11.14
N TRP A 198 0.96 -17.05 10.32
CA TRP A 198 -0.45 -17.15 10.68
C TRP A 198 -0.90 -18.61 10.77
N HIS A 199 -0.62 -19.42 9.75
CA HIS A 199 -0.99 -20.83 9.73
C HIS A 199 -0.23 -21.66 10.78
N GLN A 200 1.04 -21.34 11.03
CA GLN A 200 1.87 -22.05 11.99
C GLN A 200 1.27 -22.03 13.41
N LYS A 201 0.58 -20.96 13.80
CA LYS A 201 -0.13 -20.88 15.10
C LYS A 201 -1.24 -21.93 15.21
N TYR A 202 -2.01 -22.12 14.13
CA TYR A 202 -3.07 -23.14 14.10
C TYR A 202 -2.50 -24.54 14.00
N THR A 203 -1.51 -24.74 13.13
CA THR A 203 -0.84 -26.04 12.96
C THR A 203 -0.20 -26.50 14.26
N GLN A 204 0.42 -25.60 15.03
CA GLN A 204 1.02 -25.95 16.32
C GLN A 204 -0.03 -26.42 17.35
N ALA A 205 -1.21 -25.79 17.38
CA ALA A 205 -2.31 -26.27 18.21
C ALA A 205 -2.85 -27.62 17.71
N PHE A 206 -2.97 -27.80 16.40
CA PHE A 206 -3.41 -29.07 15.80
C PHE A 206 -2.40 -30.20 16.03
N ALA A 207 -1.11 -29.89 16.03
CA ALA A 207 -0.04 -30.84 16.30
C ALA A 207 -0.16 -31.46 17.69
N CYS A 208 -0.64 -30.71 18.70
CA CYS A 208 -0.92 -31.28 20.03
C CYS A 208 -1.94 -32.43 19.95
N PHE A 209 -3.00 -32.28 19.15
CA PHE A 209 -3.98 -33.35 18.95
C PHE A 209 -3.36 -34.55 18.23
N VAL A 210 -2.59 -34.31 17.16
CA VAL A 210 -1.92 -35.39 16.42
C VAL A 210 -0.94 -36.16 17.31
N MET A 211 -0.14 -35.45 18.12
CA MET A 211 0.80 -36.05 19.06
C MET A 211 0.09 -36.80 20.20
N PHE A 212 -1.05 -36.28 20.68
CA PHE A 212 -1.91 -37.01 21.62
C PHE A 212 -2.47 -38.30 21.02
N LEU A 213 -2.92 -38.25 19.75
CA LEU A 213 -3.42 -39.42 19.01
C LEU A 213 -2.35 -40.50 18.83
N ILE A 214 -1.06 -40.14 18.82
CA ILE A 214 0.06 -41.08 18.75
C ILE A 214 0.43 -41.56 20.17
N GLY A 215 0.56 -40.66 21.13
CA GLY A 215 1.00 -40.97 22.49
C GLY A 215 0.01 -41.82 23.30
N ALA A 216 -1.30 -41.53 23.21
CA ALA A 216 -2.34 -42.26 23.93
C ALA A 216 -2.39 -43.76 23.58
N PRO A 217 -2.47 -44.18 22.29
CA PRO A 217 -2.45 -45.60 21.94
C PRO A 217 -1.12 -46.26 22.29
N LEU A 218 0.02 -45.61 22.07
CA LEU A 218 1.33 -46.19 22.39
C LEU A 218 1.51 -46.43 23.90
N GLY A 219 1.05 -45.50 24.74
CA GLY A 219 1.03 -45.67 26.20
C GLY A 219 0.09 -46.79 26.67
N ALA A 220 -1.06 -46.96 26.00
CA ALA A 220 -2.03 -48.01 26.34
C ALA A 220 -1.63 -49.41 25.86
N ILE A 221 -0.92 -49.52 24.72
CA ILE A 221 -0.45 -50.79 24.16
C ILE A 221 0.69 -51.36 25.01
N ILE A 222 1.67 -50.55 25.42
CA ILE A 222 2.91 -51.05 26.02
C ILE A 222 2.76 -51.18 27.54
N LYS A 223 1.99 -52.18 28.00
CA LYS A 223 1.77 -52.46 29.44
C LYS A 223 2.91 -53.19 30.15
N LYS A 224 3.87 -53.77 29.42
CA LYS A 224 5.02 -54.54 29.99
C LYS A 224 6.36 -53.79 29.96
N GLY A 225 6.38 -52.54 29.51
CA GLY A 225 7.55 -51.66 29.58
C GLY A 225 7.38 -50.64 30.72
N GLY A 226 8.45 -50.29 31.43
CA GLY A 226 8.41 -49.23 32.44
C GLY A 226 7.95 -47.89 31.87
N LEU A 227 7.61 -46.94 32.76
CA LEU A 227 7.02 -45.62 32.43
C LEU A 227 7.73 -44.86 31.27
N GLY A 228 9.00 -45.14 31.00
CA GLY A 228 9.81 -44.45 29.99
C GLY A 228 9.68 -44.93 28.54
N MET A 229 9.20 -46.15 28.25
CA MET A 229 9.11 -46.65 26.87
C MET A 229 8.16 -45.81 25.99
N PRO A 230 6.90 -45.52 26.38
CA PRO A 230 6.04 -44.65 25.60
C PRO A 230 6.56 -43.21 25.48
N VAL A 231 7.28 -42.72 26.51
CA VAL A 231 7.93 -41.39 26.48
C VAL A 231 9.01 -41.34 25.41
N LEU A 232 9.89 -42.35 25.34
CA LEU A 232 10.96 -42.39 24.34
C LEU A 232 10.42 -42.40 22.92
N VAL A 233 9.38 -43.21 22.65
CA VAL A 233 8.75 -43.26 21.33
C VAL A 233 8.09 -41.92 21.00
N SER A 234 7.45 -41.27 21.96
CA SER A 234 6.87 -39.92 21.79
C SER A 234 7.93 -38.87 21.43
N ILE A 235 9.12 -38.94 22.02
CA ILE A 235 10.23 -38.03 21.70
C ILE A 235 10.71 -38.23 20.25
N ILE A 236 10.82 -39.47 19.79
CA ILE A 236 11.20 -39.77 18.40
C ILE A 236 10.18 -39.17 17.42
N PHE A 237 8.88 -39.36 17.67
CA PHE A 237 7.84 -38.76 16.83
C PHE A 237 7.84 -37.22 16.91
N PHE A 238 8.19 -36.65 18.06
CA PHE A 238 8.32 -35.20 18.21
C PHE A 238 9.47 -34.65 17.36
N ILE A 239 10.62 -35.33 17.33
CA ILE A 239 11.76 -34.96 16.47
C ILE A 239 11.36 -35.04 15.00
N VAL A 240 10.66 -36.11 14.58
CA VAL A 240 10.18 -36.26 13.20
C VAL A 240 9.20 -35.15 12.84
N TYR A 241 8.23 -34.84 13.72
CA TYR A 241 7.31 -33.73 13.55
C TYR A 241 8.06 -32.39 13.35
N TYR A 242 9.04 -32.11 14.20
CA TYR A 242 9.81 -30.88 14.13
C TYR A 242 10.62 -30.78 12.83
N MET A 243 11.25 -31.88 12.41
CA MET A 243 12.03 -31.94 11.18
C MET A 243 11.14 -31.76 9.92
N LEU A 244 9.95 -32.36 9.90
CA LEU A 244 8.98 -32.16 8.82
C LEU A 244 8.46 -30.71 8.81
N THR A 245 8.25 -30.11 9.98
CA THR A 245 7.78 -28.72 10.09
C THR A 245 8.82 -27.75 9.56
N ILE A 246 10.10 -27.91 9.92
CA ILE A 246 11.19 -27.08 9.35
C ILE A 246 11.28 -27.25 7.83
N THR A 247 11.18 -28.48 7.34
CA THR A 247 11.26 -28.75 5.90
C THR A 247 10.09 -28.12 5.15
N GLY A 248 8.87 -28.28 5.63
CA GLY A 248 7.68 -27.67 5.05
C GLY A 248 7.71 -26.14 5.09
N GLU A 249 8.21 -25.56 6.20
CA GLU A 249 8.39 -24.11 6.32
C GLU A 249 9.44 -23.58 5.32
N LYS A 250 10.53 -24.32 5.08
CA LYS A 250 11.51 -23.96 4.05
C LYS A 250 10.91 -23.99 2.65
N TRP A 251 10.15 -25.03 2.30
CA TRP A 251 9.48 -25.12 1.00
C TRP A 251 8.47 -23.99 0.76
N ALA A 252 7.72 -23.62 1.80
CA ALA A 252 6.83 -22.47 1.77
C ALA A 252 7.57 -21.14 1.60
N LYS A 253 8.70 -20.94 2.31
CA LYS A 253 9.53 -19.73 2.21
C LYS A 253 10.22 -19.56 0.86
N GLU A 254 10.61 -20.67 0.24
CA GLU A 254 11.25 -20.70 -1.08
C GLU A 254 10.22 -20.57 -2.22
N GLY A 255 8.91 -20.68 -1.92
CA GLY A 255 7.85 -20.61 -2.90
C GLY A 255 7.68 -21.87 -3.75
N VAL A 256 8.23 -23.00 -3.29
CA VAL A 256 8.06 -24.31 -3.94
C VAL A 256 6.63 -24.82 -3.74
N THR A 257 6.06 -24.53 -2.58
CA THR A 257 4.68 -24.90 -2.21
C THR A 257 3.96 -23.69 -1.62
N ASP A 258 2.63 -23.69 -1.73
CA ASP A 258 1.75 -22.74 -1.04
C ASP A 258 2.05 -22.73 0.49
N PRO A 259 2.16 -21.55 1.14
CA PRO A 259 2.24 -21.39 2.59
C PRO A 259 1.30 -22.30 3.39
N ILE A 260 0.07 -22.49 2.92
CA ILE A 260 -0.93 -23.34 3.59
C ILE A 260 -0.48 -24.80 3.57
N ILE A 261 -0.12 -25.31 2.39
CA ILE A 261 0.27 -26.72 2.23
C ILE A 261 1.59 -26.99 2.97
N GLY A 262 2.57 -26.09 2.84
CA GLY A 262 3.88 -26.26 3.46
C GLY A 262 3.81 -26.27 5.00
N THR A 263 2.95 -25.45 5.60
CA THR A 263 2.78 -25.45 7.06
C THR A 263 1.97 -26.64 7.57
N TRP A 264 0.95 -27.09 6.85
CA TRP A 264 0.14 -28.26 7.24
C TRP A 264 0.78 -29.60 6.91
N PHE A 265 1.84 -29.60 6.10
CA PHE A 265 2.55 -30.79 5.63
C PHE A 265 2.91 -31.77 6.75
N SER A 266 3.46 -31.27 7.86
CA SER A 266 3.86 -32.12 8.99
C SER A 266 2.65 -32.80 9.65
N CYS A 267 1.56 -32.07 9.86
CA CYS A 267 0.33 -32.62 10.41
C CYS A 267 -0.33 -33.62 9.48
N VAL A 268 -0.43 -33.31 8.17
CA VAL A 268 -1.01 -34.23 7.17
C VAL A 268 -0.20 -35.51 7.06
N MET A 269 1.13 -35.43 7.19
CA MET A 269 1.99 -36.62 7.18
C MET A 269 1.86 -37.44 8.46
N LEU A 270 1.79 -36.84 9.65
CA LEU A 270 1.70 -37.57 10.92
C LEU A 270 0.31 -38.11 11.24
N LEU A 271 -0.75 -37.42 10.82
CA LEU A 271 -2.13 -37.79 11.09
C LEU A 271 -2.51 -39.22 10.66
N PRO A 272 -2.16 -39.72 9.46
CA PRO A 272 -2.42 -41.12 9.09
C PRO A 272 -1.66 -42.11 9.99
N PHE A 273 -0.44 -41.79 10.44
CA PHE A 273 0.28 -42.63 11.41
C PHE A 273 -0.41 -42.64 12.77
N GLY A 274 -0.87 -41.48 13.27
CA GLY A 274 -1.66 -41.40 14.50
C GLY A 274 -2.96 -42.21 14.42
N LEU A 275 -3.70 -42.08 13.32
CA LEU A 275 -4.91 -42.88 13.09
C LEU A 275 -4.61 -44.38 12.95
N PHE A 276 -3.49 -44.74 12.33
CA PHE A 276 -3.04 -46.12 12.23
C PHE A 276 -2.76 -46.71 13.62
N PHE A 277 -1.99 -46.02 14.46
CA PHE A 277 -1.72 -46.46 15.85
C PHE A 277 -2.99 -46.50 16.70
N LEU A 278 -3.91 -45.55 16.51
CA LEU A 278 -5.19 -45.56 17.21
C LEU A 278 -6.06 -46.77 16.81
N LYS A 279 -6.05 -47.15 15.52
CA LYS A 279 -6.71 -48.38 15.06
C LYS A 279 -6.03 -49.63 15.64
N GLN A 280 -4.70 -49.63 15.70
CA GLN A 280 -3.92 -50.74 16.23
C GLN A 280 -4.20 -50.93 17.72
N ALA A 281 -4.13 -49.89 18.56
CA ALA A 281 -4.45 -49.98 19.99
C ALA A 281 -5.89 -50.46 20.26
N ARG A 282 -6.85 -50.04 19.42
CA ARG A 282 -8.25 -50.47 19.53
C ARG A 282 -8.43 -51.95 19.20
N LYS A 283 -7.70 -52.47 18.20
CA LYS A 283 -7.73 -53.90 17.84
C LYS A 283 -6.91 -54.74 18.83
N ASP A 284 -5.79 -54.22 19.32
CA ASP A 284 -4.85 -54.88 20.24
C ASP A 284 -5.37 -54.98 21.66
N ALA A 285 -6.43 -54.26 22.05
CA ALA A 285 -7.19 -54.61 23.26
C ALA A 285 -7.72 -56.07 23.24
N ARG A 286 -7.72 -56.74 22.08
CA ARG A 286 -8.07 -58.17 21.90
C ARG A 286 -6.94 -59.07 21.37
N LEU A 287 -5.75 -58.56 21.02
CA LEU A 287 -4.67 -59.31 20.33
C LEU A 287 -3.30 -59.16 21.03
N PHE A 288 -3.28 -59.22 22.36
CA PHE A 288 -2.02 -59.28 23.12
C PHE A 288 -1.35 -60.67 23.03
N GLU A 289 -0.72 -60.97 21.90
CA GLU A 289 0.37 -61.95 21.81
C GLU A 289 1.64 -61.28 21.25
N PRO A 290 2.77 -61.31 21.98
CA PRO A 290 4.07 -60.78 21.53
C PRO A 290 4.61 -61.38 20.22
N ASP A 291 4.00 -62.47 19.73
CA ASP A 291 4.47 -63.23 18.57
C ASP A 291 4.34 -62.47 17.24
N PHE A 292 3.37 -61.55 17.11
CA PHE A 292 3.15 -60.79 15.88
C PHE A 292 4.33 -59.86 15.52
N TYR A 293 4.99 -59.27 16.52
CA TYR A 293 6.14 -58.38 16.29
C TYR A 293 7.38 -59.17 15.85
N ILE A 294 7.56 -60.38 16.40
CA ILE A 294 8.64 -61.30 16.02
C ILE A 294 8.42 -61.80 14.59
N GLU A 295 7.20 -62.15 14.22
CA GLU A 295 6.86 -62.63 12.87
C GLU A 295 6.97 -61.55 11.79
N TRP A 296 6.56 -60.32 12.08
CA TRP A 296 6.73 -59.19 11.15
C TRP A 296 8.22 -58.88 10.90
N TRP A 297 9.05 -58.87 11.96
CA TRP A 297 10.49 -58.66 11.84
C TRP A 297 11.20 -59.79 11.10
N LYS A 298 10.75 -61.04 11.31
CA LYS A 298 11.25 -62.23 10.60
C LYS A 298 10.88 -62.21 9.12
N GLY A 299 9.65 -61.81 8.77
CA GLY A 299 9.18 -61.64 7.40
C GLY A 299 9.93 -60.54 6.65
N MET A 300 10.21 -59.41 7.31
CA MET A 300 10.96 -58.30 6.74
C MET A 300 12.43 -58.65 6.47
N ARG A 301 13.10 -59.33 7.42
CA ARG A 301 14.46 -59.87 7.20
C ARG A 301 14.50 -60.89 6.06
N LYS A 302 13.48 -61.75 5.94
CA LYS A 302 13.39 -62.74 4.86
C LYS A 302 13.25 -62.09 3.49
N ARG A 303 12.52 -60.97 3.38
CA ARG A 303 12.38 -60.19 2.15
C ARG A 303 13.66 -59.46 1.76
N ILE A 304 14.39 -58.90 2.72
CA ILE A 304 15.68 -58.23 2.49
C ILE A 304 16.79 -59.24 2.17
N ALA A 305 16.75 -60.44 2.75
CA ALA A 305 17.68 -61.52 2.42
C ALA A 305 17.39 -62.11 1.02
N ALA A 306 16.12 -62.24 0.64
CA ALA A 306 15.71 -62.74 -0.68
C ALA A 306 16.07 -61.78 -1.83
N THR A 307 16.12 -60.46 -1.58
CA THR A 307 16.64 -59.50 -2.57
C THR A 307 18.17 -59.47 -2.65
N LYS A 308 18.88 -59.90 -1.60
CA LYS A 308 20.35 -60.05 -1.62
C LYS A 308 20.80 -61.31 -2.36
N ALA A 309 20.04 -62.41 -2.26
CA ALA A 309 20.32 -63.68 -2.94
C ALA A 309 20.00 -63.67 -4.45
N LYS A 310 19.34 -62.63 -4.97
CA LYS A 310 19.02 -62.46 -6.39
C LYS A 310 20.03 -61.60 -7.16
N THR A 311 21.06 -61.10 -6.46
CA THR A 311 22.06 -60.15 -7.00
C THR A 311 23.50 -60.63 -6.75
N SER A 312 23.69 -61.93 -6.49
CA SER A 312 24.99 -62.60 -6.46
C SER A 312 24.97 -63.79 -7.40
#